data_AF-A0A496XG61-F1
#
_entry.id   AF-A0A496XG61-F1
#
_cell.length_a   1.000
_cell.length_b   1.000
_cell.length_c   1.000
_cell.angle_alpha   90.00
_cell.angle_beta   90.00
_cell.angle_gamma   90.00
#
_symmetry.space_group_name_H-M   'P 1'
#
loop_
_entity.id
_entity.type
_entity.pdbx_description
1 polymer ?
#
loop_
_entity_poly.entity_id
_entity_poly.type
_entity_poly.pdbx_seq_one_letter_code
_entity_poly.pdbx_strand_id
1 'polypeptide(L)'
;MNRNDPTRIIKAPTGTTLSAKSWLTEAPLRMLMNNLDPEVAEHPQSLVVYGGIGRAARDWESYDKIVEVLKRLENDETLLIQ
;
A
#
# COMPACT_ATOMS: atom_id res chain seq x y z
N MET A 1 -16.63 1.03 1.75
CA MET A 1 -15.83 1.73 0.71
C MET A 1 -15.71 3.24 0.99
N ASN A 2 -14.84 3.62 1.93
CA ASN A 2 -14.44 5.01 2.12
C ASN A 2 -13.13 5.28 1.35
N ARG A 3 -13.10 6.31 0.52
CA ARG A 3 -11.92 6.67 -0.28
C ARG A 3 -11.09 7.80 0.32
N ASN A 4 -11.64 8.58 1.23
CA ASN A 4 -10.95 9.72 1.81
C ASN A 4 -10.82 9.55 3.32
N ASP A 5 -9.59 9.62 3.83
CA ASP A 5 -9.31 9.62 5.26
C ASP A 5 -8.22 10.67 5.53
N PRO A 6 -8.62 11.86 6.03
CA PRO A 6 -7.68 12.96 6.23
C PRO A 6 -6.68 12.71 7.36
N THR A 7 -6.90 11.70 8.20
CA THR A 7 -6.07 11.41 9.38
C THR A 7 -4.90 10.48 9.06
N ARG A 8 -4.91 9.80 7.92
CA ARG A 8 -3.91 8.82 7.55
C ARG A 8 -2.67 9.46 6.95
N ILE A 9 -1.52 9.05 7.49
CA ILE A 9 -0.19 9.37 6.97
C ILE A 9 0.52 8.03 6.75
N ILE A 10 0.77 7.69 5.50
CA ILE A 10 1.45 6.44 5.13
C ILE A 10 2.90 6.76 4.81
N LYS A 11 3.82 5.93 5.31
CA LYS A 11 5.23 5.92 4.92
C LYS A 11 5.70 4.49 4.79
N ALA A 12 6.56 4.21 3.81
CA ALA A 12 7.13 2.89 3.65
C ALA A 12 8.12 2.57 4.81
N PRO A 13 8.08 1.36 5.38
CA PRO A 13 9.14 0.90 6.30
C PRO A 13 10.52 0.97 5.65
N THR A 14 11.53 1.39 6.42
CA THR A 14 12.92 1.49 5.98
C THR A 14 13.81 0.50 6.75
N GLY A 15 15.06 0.34 6.30
CA GLY A 15 16.00 -0.63 6.89
C GLY A 15 15.74 -2.08 6.47
N THR A 16 16.40 -3.01 7.15
CA THR A 16 16.45 -4.44 6.77
C THR A 16 15.44 -5.33 7.52
N THR A 17 14.73 -4.79 8.51
CA THR A 17 13.70 -5.52 9.25
C THR A 17 12.46 -5.72 8.38
N LEU A 18 11.96 -6.97 8.30
CA LEU A 18 10.78 -7.31 7.51
C LEU A 18 9.49 -7.16 8.32
N SER A 19 8.44 -6.66 7.66
CA SER A 19 7.05 -6.71 8.16
C SER A 19 6.26 -7.89 7.58
N ALA A 20 6.66 -8.37 6.40
CA ALA A 20 6.13 -9.55 5.71
C ALA A 20 7.08 -10.77 5.84
N LYS A 21 6.70 -11.91 5.25
CA LYS A 21 7.42 -13.18 5.42
C LYS A 21 8.70 -13.30 4.59
N SER A 22 8.81 -12.56 3.49
CA SER A 22 10.02 -12.53 2.65
C SER A 22 10.19 -11.17 1.98
N TRP A 23 11.37 -10.94 1.40
CA TRP A 23 11.62 -9.75 0.59
C TRP A 23 10.70 -9.65 -0.64
N LEU A 24 10.25 -10.79 -1.19
CA LEU A 24 9.34 -10.80 -2.34
C LEU A 24 7.95 -10.29 -1.99
N THR A 25 7.50 -10.47 -0.74
CA THR A 25 6.23 -9.93 -0.22
C THR A 25 6.39 -8.56 0.44
N GLU A 26 7.56 -8.28 1.02
CA GLU A 26 7.90 -7.00 1.63
C GLU A 26 8.06 -5.89 0.58
N ALA A 27 8.71 -6.21 -0.56
CA ALA A 27 8.94 -5.25 -1.62
C ALA A 27 7.64 -4.61 -2.16
N PRO A 28 6.60 -5.37 -2.60
CA PRO A 28 5.35 -4.77 -3.04
C PRO A 28 4.61 -4.05 -1.90
N LEU A 29 4.73 -4.51 -0.64
CA LEU A 29 4.17 -3.80 0.52
C LEU A 29 4.80 -2.40 0.66
N ARG A 30 6.13 -2.31 0.64
CA ARG A 30 6.84 -1.03 0.74
C ARG A 30 6.55 -0.13 -0.45
N MET A 31 6.51 -0.68 -1.66
CA MET A 31 6.20 0.10 -2.87
C MET A 31 4.77 0.63 -2.87
N LEU A 32 3.79 -0.16 -2.41
CA LEU A 32 2.41 0.30 -2.21
C LEU A 32 2.35 1.45 -1.21
N MET A 33 3.04 1.33 -0.07
CA MET A 33 3.08 2.37 0.95
C MET A 33 3.80 3.62 0.46
N ASN A 34 4.89 3.48 -0.31
CA ASN A 34 5.64 4.58 -0.90
C ASN A 34 4.82 5.38 -1.91
N ASN A 35 3.97 4.71 -2.70
CA ASN A 35 3.02 5.39 -3.59
C ASN A 35 2.02 6.30 -2.85
N LEU A 36 1.88 6.17 -1.53
CA LEU A 36 0.99 6.99 -0.70
C LEU A 36 1.75 7.85 0.32
N ASP A 37 3.07 7.95 0.21
CA ASP A 37 3.85 8.87 1.04
C ASP A 37 3.46 10.32 0.70
N PRO A 38 3.22 11.21 1.69
CA PRO A 38 2.97 12.63 1.44
C PRO A 38 4.04 13.36 0.63
N GLU A 39 5.27 12.86 0.61
CA GLU A 39 6.37 13.42 -0.19
C GLU A 39 6.39 12.88 -1.63
N VAL A 40 5.54 11.90 -1.96
CA VAL A 40 5.47 11.22 -3.27
C VAL A 40 4.13 11.46 -3.96
N ALA A 41 3.02 11.31 -3.25
CA ALA A 41 1.67 11.33 -3.80
C ALA A 41 1.06 12.74 -3.84
N GLU A 42 0.28 13.05 -4.88
CA GLU A 42 -0.45 14.31 -5.01
C GLU A 42 -1.56 14.46 -3.94
N HIS A 43 -2.36 13.40 -3.72
CA HIS A 43 -3.46 13.40 -2.73
C HIS A 43 -3.57 12.04 -1.99
N PRO A 44 -2.64 11.73 -1.08
CA PRO A 44 -2.54 10.40 -0.46
C PRO A 44 -3.75 10.05 0.42
N GLN A 45 -4.40 11.02 1.07
CA GLN A 45 -5.59 10.80 1.89
C GLN A 45 -6.77 10.25 1.07
N SER A 46 -6.78 10.52 -0.24
CA SER A 46 -7.74 10.03 -1.22
C SER A 46 -7.21 8.86 -2.07
N LEU A 47 -6.08 8.27 -1.67
CA LEU A 47 -5.34 7.19 -2.33
C LEU A 47 -4.78 7.55 -3.72
N VAL A 48 -4.81 8.83 -4.11
CA VAL A 48 -4.38 9.31 -5.43
C VAL A 48 -2.87 9.56 -5.42
N VAL A 49 -2.17 8.94 -6.37
CA VAL A 49 -0.72 9.06 -6.53
C VAL A 49 -0.39 10.24 -7.45
N TYR A 50 -0.85 10.19 -8.70
CA TYR A 50 -0.72 11.26 -9.68
C TYR A 50 -1.69 11.05 -10.85
N GLY A 51 -1.75 12.01 -11.78
CA GLY A 51 -2.52 11.86 -13.02
C GLY A 51 -4.03 11.98 -12.80
N GLY A 52 -4.43 12.91 -11.94
CA GLY A 52 -5.83 13.22 -11.63
C GLY A 52 -6.45 12.22 -10.66
N ILE A 53 -6.90 11.05 -11.14
CA ILE A 53 -7.57 10.04 -10.29
C ILE A 53 -6.84 8.69 -10.27
N GLY A 54 -5.58 8.66 -10.70
CA GLY A 54 -4.72 7.46 -10.62
C GLY A 54 -4.46 7.10 -9.15
N ARG A 55 -5.02 5.98 -8.69
CA ARG A 55 -4.96 5.56 -7.28
C ARG A 55 -4.12 4.32 -7.05
N ALA A 56 -3.52 4.21 -5.87
CA ALA A 56 -2.78 3.03 -5.44
C ALA A 56 -3.69 1.85 -5.03
N ALA A 57 -4.92 2.15 -4.58
CA ALA A 57 -5.94 1.16 -4.24
C ALA A 57 -7.35 1.73 -4.49
N ARG A 58 -8.36 0.85 -4.57
CA ARG A 58 -9.76 1.21 -4.88
C ARG A 58 -10.41 2.12 -3.81
N ASP A 59 -10.13 1.81 -2.55
CA ASP A 59 -10.57 2.50 -1.33
C ASP A 59 -9.71 2.03 -0.14
N TRP A 60 -9.91 2.63 1.04
CA TRP A 60 -9.10 2.34 2.22
C TRP A 60 -9.27 0.91 2.73
N GLU A 61 -10.46 0.34 2.58
CA GLU A 61 -10.74 -1.05 2.95
C GLU A 61 -9.93 -2.02 2.08
N SER A 62 -9.87 -1.76 0.76
CA SER A 62 -9.04 -2.52 -0.16
C SER A 62 -7.55 -2.36 0.17
N TYR A 63 -7.08 -1.13 0.45
CA TYR A 63 -5.70 -0.89 0.86
C TYR A 63 -5.32 -1.67 2.11
N ASP A 64 -6.16 -1.58 3.16
CA ASP A 64 -5.94 -2.28 4.43
C ASP A 64 -5.89 -3.80 4.21
N LYS A 65 -6.76 -4.33 3.34
CA LYS A 65 -6.75 -5.75 3.00
C LYS A 65 -5.53 -6.18 2.21
N ILE A 66 -5.05 -5.36 1.26
CA ILE A 66 -3.82 -5.64 0.51
C ILE A 66 -2.63 -5.69 1.47
N VAL A 67 -2.50 -4.70 2.37
CA VAL A 67 -1.43 -4.67 3.38
C VAL A 67 -1.49 -5.90 4.30
N GLU A 68 -2.68 -6.27 4.79
CA GLU A 68 -2.87 -7.48 5.60
C GLU A 68 -2.44 -8.74 4.85
N VAL A 69 -2.89 -8.91 3.59
CA VAL A 69 -2.59 -10.10 2.80
C VAL A 69 -1.10 -10.17 2.47
N LEU A 70 -0.46 -9.09 2.02
CA LEU A 70 0.98 -9.07 1.72
C LEU A 70 1.84 -9.44 2.94
N LYS A 71 1.42 -9.08 4.16
CA LYS A 71 2.15 -9.47 5.38
C LYS A 71 2.07 -10.96 5.68
N ARG A 72 1.00 -11.65 5.28
CA ARG A 72 0.78 -13.08 5.56
C ARG A 72 0.99 -14.02 4.37
N LEU A 73 1.13 -13.48 3.15
CA LEU A 73 1.30 -14.23 1.90
C LEU A 73 2.55 -15.11 1.97
N GLU A 74 2.40 -16.40 1.63
CA GLU A 74 3.51 -17.34 1.55
C GLU A 74 4.25 -17.24 0.21
N ASN A 75 5.45 -17.82 0.13
CA ASN A 75 6.31 -17.73 -1.05
C ASN A 75 5.77 -18.51 -2.27
N ASP A 76 4.80 -19.39 -2.07
CA ASP A 76 4.12 -20.20 -3.09
C ASP A 76 2.66 -19.74 -3.35
N GLU A 77 2.24 -18.63 -2.75
CA GLU A 77 0.92 -18.03 -2.95
C GLU A 77 0.99 -16.83 -3.91
N THR A 78 -0.16 -16.48 -4.50
CA THR A 78 -0.28 -15.28 -5.36
C THR A 78 -1.52 -14.48 -4.99
N LEU A 79 -1.32 -13.20 -4.69
CA LEU A 79 -2.41 -12.23 -4.52
C LEU A 79 -2.85 -11.69 -5.89
N LEU A 80 -4.13 -11.85 -6.20
CA LEU A 80 -4.75 -11.23 -7.37
C LEU A 80 -5.40 -9.90 -6.97
N ILE A 81 -5.05 -8.83 -7.66
CA ILE A 81 -5.66 -7.49 -7.53
C ILE A 81 -6.43 -7.19 -8.82
N GLN A 82 -7.64 -6.66 -8.70
CA GLN A 82 -8.53 -6.34 -9.82
C GLN A 82 -8.95 -4.88 -9.84
#